data_AF-A0A526RST8-F1
#
_entry.id   AF-A0A526RST8-F1
#
_cell.length_a   1.000
_cell.length_b   1.000
_cell.length_c   1.000
_cell.angle_alpha   90.00
_cell.angle_beta   90.00
_cell.angle_gamma   90.00
#
_symmetry.space_group_name_H-M   'P 1'
#
loop_
_entity.id
_entity.type
_entity.pdbx_description
1 polymer ?
#
loop_
_entity_poly.entity_id
_entity_poly.type
_entity_poly.pdbx_seq_one_letter_code
_entity_poly.pdbx_strand_id
1 'polypeptide(L)'
;NVFVLNTVDGCIPSDLGVGSKEDIEEERRLLYVAMTRAKDTLHLVMPQRFFVHGQAARGDRHVYAARSRFIPASMLNAFEQTSWASVQAKDDPRRQPQVRVDLGQRMRGMWK
;
A
#
# COMPACT_ATOMS: atom_id res chain seq x y z
N ASN A 1 -8.17 15.68 -16.39
CA ASN A 1 -7.90 14.37 -15.75
C ASN A 1 -6.60 14.45 -14.97
N VAL A 2 -6.57 13.96 -13.73
CA VAL A 2 -5.36 13.86 -12.89
C VAL A 2 -5.28 12.46 -12.30
N PHE A 3 -4.07 11.89 -12.31
CA PHE A 3 -3.76 10.60 -11.72
C PHE A 3 -2.76 10.79 -10.59
N VAL A 4 -3.15 10.42 -9.39
CA VAL A 4 -2.25 10.38 -8.24
C VAL A 4 -1.87 8.92 -8.03
N LEU A 5 -0.60 8.61 -8.26
CA LEU A 5 -0.07 7.26 -8.09
C LEU A 5 0.39 7.04 -6.65
N ASN A 6 0.51 5.77 -6.25
CA ASN A 6 1.04 5.35 -4.95
C ASN A 6 0.30 6.01 -3.76
N THR A 7 -1.03 6.07 -3.79
CA THR A 7 -1.85 6.60 -2.69
C THR A 7 -1.95 5.62 -1.52
N VAL A 8 -0.79 5.22 -0.99
CA VAL A 8 -0.59 4.22 0.05
C VAL A 8 0.24 4.79 1.19
N ASP A 9 0.05 4.25 2.40
CA ASP A 9 0.89 4.58 3.56
C ASP A 9 2.34 4.17 3.28
N GLY A 10 3.28 5.08 3.57
CA GLY A 10 4.71 4.96 3.24
C GLY A 10 5.12 5.72 1.97
N CYS A 11 4.16 6.02 1.09
CA CYS A 11 4.37 6.93 -0.05
C CYS A 11 3.69 8.29 0.17
N ILE A 12 2.43 8.29 0.63
CA ILE A 12 1.71 9.50 1.03
C ILE A 12 0.82 9.19 2.25
N PRO A 13 1.15 9.67 3.46
CA PRO A 13 2.37 10.41 3.79
C PRO A 13 3.63 9.55 3.55
N SER A 14 4.72 10.21 3.16
CA SER A 14 6.05 9.58 3.08
C SER A 14 6.51 9.16 4.47
N ASP A 15 7.18 8.00 4.59
CA ASP A 15 7.78 7.57 5.87
C ASP A 15 8.84 8.56 6.40
N LEU A 16 9.40 9.40 5.52
CA LEU A 16 10.32 10.48 5.91
C LEU A 16 9.57 11.73 6.42
N GLY A 17 8.28 11.86 6.09
CA GLY A 17 7.41 13.00 6.42
C GLY A 17 6.45 12.76 7.58
N VAL A 18 6.69 11.72 8.39
CA VAL A 18 5.84 11.37 9.55
C VAL A 18 6.54 11.59 10.91
N GLY A 19 7.58 12.43 10.94
CA GLY A 19 8.39 12.68 12.14
C GLY A 19 7.69 13.53 13.21
N SER A 20 6.83 14.47 12.79
CA SER A 20 6.05 15.35 13.66
C SER A 20 4.60 15.49 13.17
N LYS A 21 3.74 16.12 13.98
CA LYS A 21 2.36 16.40 13.57
C LYS A 21 2.34 17.42 12.42
N GLU A 22 3.23 18.41 12.47
CA GLU A 22 3.37 19.47 11.50
C GLU A 22 3.78 18.90 10.13
N ASP A 23 4.72 17.95 10.09
CA ASP A 23 5.14 17.28 8.86
C ASP A 23 3.98 16.50 8.22
N ILE A 24 3.20 15.77 9.04
CA ILE A 24 2.02 15.04 8.56
C ILE A 24 0.98 15.98 7.97
N GLU A 25 0.78 17.16 8.56
CA GLU A 25 -0.14 18.16 8.01
C GLU A 25 0.39 18.82 6.72
N GLU A 26 1.69 18.91 6.53
CA GLU A 26 2.28 19.29 5.24
C GLU A 26 2.03 18.21 4.18
N GLU A 27 2.31 16.95 4.47
CA GLU A 27 2.04 15.82 3.57
C GLU A 27 0.55 15.73 3.20
N ARG A 28 -0.34 16.00 4.17
CA ARG A 28 -1.79 16.09 3.93
C ARG A 28 -2.11 17.22 2.94
N ARG A 29 -1.47 18.38 3.08
CA ARG A 29 -1.63 19.50 2.15
C ARG A 29 -1.10 19.17 0.76
N LEU A 30 0.00 18.44 0.64
CA LEU A 30 0.50 17.96 -0.64
C LEU A 30 -0.51 17.08 -1.37
N LEU A 31 -1.11 16.10 -0.66
CA LEU A 31 -2.16 15.26 -1.23
C LEU A 31 -3.40 16.10 -1.63
N TYR A 32 -3.81 17.04 -0.78
CA TYR A 32 -4.92 17.94 -1.08
C TYR A 32 -4.69 18.75 -2.35
N VAL A 33 -3.50 19.32 -2.54
CA VAL A 33 -3.15 20.06 -3.76
C VAL A 33 -3.20 19.12 -4.96
N ALA A 34 -2.63 17.91 -4.87
CA ALA A 34 -2.66 16.95 -5.97
C ALA A 34 -4.09 16.59 -6.39
N MET A 35 -4.99 16.35 -5.42
CA MET A 35 -6.41 16.06 -5.68
C MET A 35 -7.14 17.24 -6.31
N THR A 36 -6.91 18.46 -5.82
CA THR A 36 -7.59 19.68 -6.28
C THR A 36 -7.03 20.26 -7.58
N ARG A 37 -5.90 19.74 -8.09
CA ARG A 37 -5.48 20.00 -9.49
C ARG A 37 -6.42 19.36 -10.51
N ALA A 38 -7.21 18.36 -10.12
CA ALA A 38 -8.19 17.75 -11.00
C ALA A 38 -9.36 18.71 -11.28
N LYS A 39 -9.57 19.04 -12.55
CA LYS A 39 -10.75 19.83 -12.98
C LYS A 39 -11.96 18.94 -13.30
N ASP A 40 -11.74 17.88 -14.07
CA ASP A 40 -12.82 17.03 -14.60
C ASP A 40 -12.86 15.65 -13.93
N THR A 41 -11.73 14.92 -13.96
CA THR A 41 -11.61 13.59 -13.32
C THR A 41 -10.37 13.47 -12.45
N LEU A 42 -10.52 12.77 -11.33
CA LEU A 42 -9.46 12.42 -10.39
C LEU A 42 -9.40 10.89 -10.27
N HIS A 43 -8.21 10.33 -10.42
CA HIS A 43 -7.95 8.92 -10.21
C HIS A 43 -6.88 8.75 -9.12
N LEU A 44 -7.22 8.07 -8.03
CA LEU A 44 -6.27 7.68 -6.99
C LEU A 44 -5.89 6.22 -7.19
N VAL A 45 -4.61 5.97 -7.43
CA VAL A 45 -4.10 4.64 -7.76
C VAL A 45 -3.34 4.08 -6.56
N MET A 46 -3.75 2.90 -6.14
CA MET A 46 -3.16 2.18 -5.02
C MET A 46 -2.54 0.87 -5.51
N PRO A 47 -1.21 0.80 -5.66
CA PRO A 47 -0.56 -0.46 -5.98
C PRO A 47 -0.73 -1.44 -4.82
N GLN A 48 -1.12 -2.67 -5.13
CA GLN A 48 -1.24 -3.72 -4.12
C GLN A 48 0.12 -4.27 -3.69
N ARG A 49 1.09 -4.36 -4.61
CA ARG A 49 2.37 -5.05 -4.41
C ARG A 49 3.53 -4.14 -4.77
N PHE A 50 4.49 -4.00 -3.85
CA PHE A 50 5.76 -3.29 -4.06
C PHE A 50 6.89 -4.31 -4.06
N PHE A 51 7.57 -4.47 -5.19
CA PHE A 51 8.63 -5.47 -5.34
C PHE A 51 9.93 -5.01 -4.70
N VAL A 52 10.59 -5.92 -3.98
CA VAL A 52 11.85 -5.63 -3.28
C VAL A 52 13.00 -5.52 -4.30
N HIS A 53 13.90 -4.56 -4.09
CA HIS A 53 15.10 -4.42 -4.91
C HIS A 53 16.08 -5.59 -4.68
N GLY A 54 16.95 -5.87 -5.67
CA GLY A 54 17.98 -6.91 -5.55
C GLY A 54 17.45 -8.35 -5.58
N GLN A 55 16.28 -8.57 -6.19
CA GLN A 55 15.81 -9.91 -6.55
C GLN A 55 16.05 -10.20 -8.03
N ALA A 56 16.01 -11.47 -8.41
CA ALA A 56 16.07 -11.88 -9.82
C ALA A 56 14.97 -11.18 -10.66
N ALA A 57 15.18 -11.01 -11.97
CA ALA A 57 14.24 -10.31 -12.85
C ALA A 57 12.80 -10.89 -12.86
N ARG A 58 12.64 -12.15 -12.47
CA ARG A 58 11.34 -12.83 -12.30
C ARG A 58 11.05 -13.20 -10.83
N GLY A 59 11.71 -12.53 -9.89
CA GLY A 59 11.46 -12.71 -8.47
C GLY A 59 10.08 -12.16 -8.09
N ASP A 60 9.41 -12.85 -7.17
CA ASP A 60 8.06 -12.49 -6.70
C ASP A 60 8.07 -11.95 -5.26
N ARG A 61 9.23 -11.58 -4.71
CA ARG A 61 9.30 -11.02 -3.36
C ARG A 61 8.76 -9.60 -3.38
N HIS A 62 7.73 -9.36 -2.59
CA HIS A 62 7.05 -8.08 -2.52
C HIS A 62 6.53 -7.82 -1.12
N VAL A 63 6.31 -6.55 -0.83
CA VAL A 63 5.59 -6.09 0.35
C VAL A 63 4.23 -5.54 -0.08
N TYR A 64 3.26 -5.62 0.82
CA TYR A 64 1.95 -5.00 0.66
C TYR A 64 1.95 -3.65 1.36
N ALA A 65 1.32 -2.67 0.73
CA ALA A 65 1.11 -1.36 1.35
C ALA A 65 -0.37 -1.18 1.66
N ALA A 66 -0.66 -0.53 2.79
CA ALA A 66 -2.01 -0.16 3.15
C ALA A 66 -2.41 1.11 2.39
N ARG A 67 -3.72 1.33 2.22
CA ARG A 67 -4.24 2.62 1.73
C ARG A 67 -3.71 3.77 2.56
N SER A 68 -3.43 4.91 1.92
CA SER A 68 -3.08 6.14 2.63
C SER A 68 -4.09 6.45 3.73
N ARG A 69 -3.61 6.72 4.93
CA ARG A 69 -4.44 7.13 6.08
C ARG A 69 -5.23 8.42 5.84
N PHE A 70 -4.84 9.23 4.85
CA PHE A 70 -5.56 10.43 4.46
C PHE A 70 -6.85 10.13 3.68
N ILE A 71 -7.01 8.91 3.16
CA ILE A 71 -8.23 8.44 2.51
C ILE A 71 -8.85 7.35 3.39
N PRO A 72 -9.62 7.70 4.43
CA PRO A 72 -10.27 6.73 5.31
C PRO A 72 -11.41 5.97 4.62
N ALA A 73 -11.89 4.88 5.23
CA ALA A 73 -12.98 4.07 4.68
C ALA A 73 -14.29 4.86 4.48
N SER A 74 -14.56 5.82 5.37
CA SER A 74 -15.72 6.72 5.28
C SER A 74 -15.74 7.57 4.01
N MET A 75 -14.57 7.85 3.42
CA MET A 75 -14.46 8.66 2.20
C MET A 75 -14.71 7.84 0.93
N LEU A 76 -14.65 6.50 1.00
CA LEU A 76 -14.74 5.64 -0.18
C LEU A 76 -16.07 5.77 -0.93
N ASN A 77 -17.12 6.22 -0.27
CA ASN A 77 -18.42 6.44 -0.91
C ASN A 77 -18.40 7.59 -1.93
N ALA A 78 -17.38 8.46 -1.87
CA ALA A 78 -17.19 9.53 -2.85
C ALA A 78 -16.36 9.09 -4.08
N PHE A 79 -15.88 7.84 -4.10
CA PHE A 79 -15.06 7.30 -5.17
C PHE A 79 -15.72 6.07 -5.80
N GLU A 80 -15.57 5.93 -7.11
CA GLU A 80 -15.74 4.63 -7.75
C GLU A 80 -14.55 3.73 -7.38
N GLN A 81 -14.83 2.58 -6.76
CA GLN A 81 -13.80 1.63 -6.35
C GLN A 81 -13.61 0.57 -7.43
N THR A 82 -12.41 0.54 -8.02
CA THR A 82 -12.06 -0.43 -9.06
C THR A 82 -10.77 -1.16 -8.68
N SER A 83 -10.64 -2.42 -9.10
CA SER A 83 -9.42 -3.21 -8.96
C SER A 83 -8.92 -3.64 -10.34
N TRP A 84 -7.59 -3.62 -10.54
CA TRP A 84 -7.00 -4.10 -11.78
C TRP A 84 -7.04 -5.62 -11.81
N ALA A 85 -7.81 -6.15 -12.77
CA ALA A 85 -8.08 -7.56 -13.00
C ALA A 85 -8.59 -8.30 -11.75
N SER A 86 -9.89 -8.56 -11.73
CA SER A 86 -10.44 -9.75 -11.07
C SER A 86 -9.89 -10.99 -11.79
N VAL A 87 -8.60 -11.28 -11.62
CA VAL A 87 -8.08 -12.61 -11.88
C VAL A 87 -8.71 -13.43 -10.77
N GLN A 88 -9.76 -14.19 -11.09
CA GLN A 88 -10.21 -15.25 -10.21
C GLN A 88 -8.97 -15.99 -9.73
N ALA A 89 -8.77 -16.05 -8.42
CA ALA A 89 -7.63 -16.74 -7.85
C ALA A 89 -7.64 -18.17 -8.41
N LYS A 90 -6.84 -18.43 -9.44
CA LYS A 90 -6.55 -19.79 -9.84
C LYS A 90 -5.73 -20.32 -8.69
N ASP A 91 -6.23 -21.36 -8.04
CA ASP A 91 -5.45 -22.16 -7.12
C ASP A 91 -4.24 -22.68 -7.88
N ASP A 92 -3.13 -21.93 -7.85
CA ASP A 92 -1.86 -22.40 -8.36
C ASP A 92 -1.24 -23.26 -7.24
N PRO A 93 -1.17 -24.59 -7.42
CA PRO A 93 -0.60 -25.48 -6.41
C PRO A 93 0.89 -25.19 -6.13
N ARG A 94 1.56 -24.36 -6.94
CA ARG A 94 2.93 -23.85 -6.71
C ARG A 94 2.97 -22.71 -5.69
N ARG A 95 1.84 -22.11 -5.32
CA ARG A 95 1.74 -21.08 -4.28
C ARG A 95 1.75 -21.71 -2.88
N GLN A 96 2.77 -22.52 -2.60
CA GLN A 96 3.01 -23.00 -1.24
C GLN A 96 3.87 -21.95 -0.52
N PRO A 97 3.43 -21.41 0.64
CA PRO A 97 4.33 -20.68 1.51
C PRO A 97 5.44 -21.64 1.97
N GLN A 98 6.64 -21.49 1.40
CA GLN A 98 7.79 -22.37 1.69
C GLN A 98 8.29 -22.26 3.13
N VAL A 99 7.79 -21.30 3.90
CA VAL A 99 8.23 -21.08 5.29
C VAL A 99 7.03 -21.19 6.23
N ARG A 100 6.86 -22.37 6.82
CA ARG A 100 6.04 -22.55 8.02
C ARG A 100 6.91 -22.14 9.21
N VAL A 101 6.81 -20.89 9.64
CA VAL A 101 7.46 -20.44 10.88
C VAL A 101 6.63 -20.96 12.06
N ASP A 102 7.16 -21.91 12.82
CA ASP A 102 6.57 -22.31 14.11
C ASP A 102 6.85 -21.21 15.15
N LEU A 103 5.90 -20.29 15.28
CA LEU A 103 5.95 -19.20 16.27
C LEU A 103 5.94 -19.74 17.71
N GLY A 104 5.33 -20.91 17.94
CA GLY A 104 5.20 -21.52 19.27
C GLY A 104 6.50 -22.14 19.79
N GLN A 105 7.38 -22.62 18.91
CA GLN A 105 8.75 -22.98 19.31
C GLN A 105 9.60 -21.74 19.59
N ARG A 106 9.47 -20.70 18.77
CA ARG A 106 10.29 -19.47 18.91
C ARG A 106 9.99 -18.72 20.21
N MET A 107 8.72 -18.68 20.65
CA MET A 107 8.33 -18.06 21.91
C MET A 107 8.82 -18.83 23.15
N ARG A 108 8.90 -20.16 23.11
CA ARG A 108 9.40 -20.99 24.23
C ARG A 108 10.91 -20.87 24.46
N GLY A 109 11.67 -20.50 23.44
CA GLY A 109 13.11 -20.26 23.56
C GLY A 109 13.49 -18.93 24.22
N MET A 110 12.56 -17.98 24.34
CA MET A 110 12.81 -16.66 24.91
C MET A 110 12.64 -16.59 26.45
N TRP A 111 12.16 -17.68 27.07
CA TRP A 111 11.85 -17.75 28.51
C TRP A 111 12.73 -18.79 29.24
N LYS A 112 13.99 -18.89 28.83
CA LYS A 112 15.03 -19.67 29.51
C LYS A 112 16.17 -18.76 29.93
#